data_AF-A0A942TGN8-F1
#
_entry.id   AF-A0A942TGN8-F1
#
_cell.length_a   1.000
_cell.length_b   1.000
_cell.length_c   1.000
_cell.angle_alpha   90.00
_cell.angle_beta   90.00
_cell.angle_gamma   90.00
#
_symmetry.space_group_name_H-M   'P 1'
#
loop_
_entity.id
_entity.type
_entity.pdbx_description
1 polymer ?
#
loop_
_entity_poly.entity_id
_entity_poly.type
_entity_poly.pdbx_seq_one_letter_code
_entity_poly.pdbx_strand_id
1 'polypeptide(L)'
;MYNNNGESPYLNGFERFTKKSAWPAYAGCMWAVLYAIFVRFLEAAGGGIITTYGRAEDPEALYMASYIAGVVIMLCGFCLLGLVKPWGKIVPRWIPLISGRNIHPLVLLIPTLSGTAFLLAHAISGMLTKSLFLAGVITINFPGWAELNPHSLALWDLFFYEPWFLIMGLLAGLAAAHYAFTSTIRLIVIRRFTIYYLLFILLLTILFVIGTIIKFS
;
A
#
# COMPACT_ATOMS: atom_id res chain seq x y z
N MET A 1 -26.97 -17.73 -8.68
CA MET A 1 -27.25 -19.17 -8.80
C MET A 1 -27.08 -19.77 -7.42
N TYR A 2 -28.22 -20.03 -6.78
CA TYR A 2 -28.31 -20.87 -5.58
C TYR A 2 -27.84 -22.27 -5.97
N ASN A 3 -27.05 -22.92 -5.10
CA ASN A 3 -26.89 -24.37 -5.17
C ASN A 3 -28.25 -24.96 -4.74
N ASN A 4 -28.75 -25.98 -5.43
CA ASN A 4 -30.11 -26.54 -5.26
C ASN A 4 -30.44 -27.13 -3.87
N ASN A 5 -29.60 -26.89 -2.85
CA ASN A 5 -29.74 -27.46 -1.50
C ASN A 5 -29.97 -26.41 -0.40
N GLY A 6 -30.14 -25.12 -0.71
CA GLY A 6 -30.43 -24.09 0.32
C GLY A 6 -29.31 -23.86 1.35
N GLU A 7 -28.19 -24.57 1.26
CA GLU A 7 -27.04 -24.38 2.14
C GLU A 7 -26.32 -23.08 1.80
N SER A 8 -26.17 -22.21 2.80
CA SER A 8 -25.24 -21.08 2.72
C SER A 8 -23.85 -21.62 2.36
N PRO A 9 -23.13 -21.06 1.37
CA PRO A 9 -21.83 -21.59 0.98
C PRO A 9 -20.90 -21.61 2.20
N TYR A 10 -20.36 -22.80 2.50
CA TYR A 10 -19.40 -22.98 3.60
C TYR A 10 -18.19 -22.05 3.37
N LEU A 11 -18.06 -21.07 4.25
CA LEU A 11 -16.89 -20.18 4.29
C LEU A 11 -15.72 -20.95 4.89
N ASN A 12 -14.55 -20.89 4.27
CA ASN A 12 -13.33 -21.45 4.86
C ASN A 12 -12.85 -20.59 6.05
N GLY A 13 -11.86 -21.07 6.82
CA GLY A 13 -11.36 -20.38 8.01
C GLY A 13 -10.90 -18.95 7.73
N PHE A 14 -10.16 -18.75 6.63
CA PHE A 14 -9.65 -17.45 6.21
C PHE A 14 -10.78 -16.47 5.81
N GLU A 15 -11.80 -16.95 5.10
CA GLU A 15 -12.96 -16.15 4.71
C GLU A 15 -13.76 -15.69 5.92
N ARG A 16 -13.96 -16.58 6.90
CA ARG A 16 -14.64 -16.23 8.17
C ARG A 16 -13.85 -15.19 8.96
N PHE A 17 -12.54 -15.37 9.05
CA PHE A 17 -11.64 -14.43 9.72
C PHE A 17 -11.71 -13.05 9.06
N THR A 18 -11.50 -13.00 7.74
CA THR A 18 -11.47 -11.75 6.97
C THR A 18 -12.81 -11.01 7.03
N LYS A 19 -13.93 -11.73 6.94
CA LYS A 19 -15.27 -11.14 7.05
C LYS A 19 -15.53 -10.43 8.38
N LYS A 20 -14.87 -10.85 9.47
CA LYS A 20 -14.98 -10.23 10.80
C LYS A 20 -13.89 -9.21 11.10
N SER A 21 -12.82 -9.18 10.31
CA SER A 21 -11.61 -8.40 10.60
C SER A 21 -11.67 -7.00 9.98
N ALA A 22 -12.36 -6.08 10.65
CA ALA A 22 -12.32 -4.65 10.30
C ALA A 22 -11.06 -3.93 10.81
N TRP A 23 -10.34 -4.54 11.77
CA TRP A 23 -9.13 -3.99 12.38
C TRP A 23 -8.01 -3.58 11.38
N PRO A 24 -7.80 -4.26 10.23
CA PRO A 24 -6.73 -3.88 9.30
C PRO A 24 -6.93 -2.49 8.70
N ALA A 25 -8.17 -2.02 8.56
CA ALA A 25 -8.45 -0.67 8.09
C ALA A 25 -8.01 0.39 9.12
N TYR A 26 -8.30 0.16 10.40
CA TYR A 26 -7.88 1.07 11.48
C TYR A 26 -6.37 1.05 11.68
N ALA A 27 -5.79 -0.16 11.72
CA ALA A 27 -4.35 -0.34 11.81
C ALA A 27 -3.64 0.28 10.61
N GLY A 28 -4.13 0.07 9.39
CA GLY A 28 -3.58 0.66 8.17
C GLY A 28 -3.67 2.19 8.16
N CYS A 29 -4.79 2.77 8.61
CA CYS A 29 -4.91 4.21 8.77
C CYS A 29 -3.87 4.76 9.76
N MET A 30 -3.72 4.13 10.93
CA MET A 30 -2.72 4.52 11.92
C MET A 30 -1.29 4.38 11.34
N TRP A 31 -1.00 3.27 10.68
CA TRP A 31 0.29 2.97 10.06
C TRP A 31 0.69 4.00 9.00
N ALA A 32 -0.28 4.43 8.17
CA ALA A 32 -0.08 5.49 7.19
C ALA A 32 0.17 6.86 7.84
N VAL A 33 -0.57 7.20 8.91
CA VAL A 33 -0.36 8.46 9.66
C VAL A 33 1.02 8.48 10.31
N LEU A 34 1.42 7.37 10.95
CA LEU A 34 2.75 7.25 11.55
C LEU A 34 3.85 7.43 10.49
N TYR A 35 3.70 6.83 9.31
CA TYR A 35 4.64 7.02 8.21
C TYR A 35 4.71 8.46 7.72
N ALA A 36 3.53 9.05 7.49
CA ALA A 36 3.43 10.42 7.00
C ALA A 36 4.13 11.38 7.96
N ILE A 37 3.95 11.21 9.27
CA ILE A 37 4.59 12.06 10.29
C ILE A 37 6.08 11.76 10.39
N PHE A 38 6.45 10.53 10.78
CA PHE A 38 7.82 10.21 11.19
C PHE A 38 8.81 10.07 10.04
N VAL A 39 8.33 9.76 8.84
CA VAL A 39 9.21 9.65 7.67
C VAL A 39 9.08 10.90 6.82
N ARG A 40 7.86 11.23 6.37
CA ARG A 40 7.67 12.22 5.31
C ARG A 40 7.64 13.67 5.77
N PHE A 41 6.90 13.99 6.82
CA PHE A 41 6.83 15.35 7.33
C PHE A 41 8.09 15.75 8.09
N LEU A 42 8.75 14.83 8.79
CA LEU A 42 10.07 15.09 9.35
C LEU A 42 11.12 15.37 8.26
N GLU A 43 11.09 14.60 7.16
CA GLU A 43 11.96 14.85 6.00
C GLU A 43 11.64 16.19 5.32
N ALA A 44 10.36 16.51 5.14
CA ALA A 44 9.93 17.80 4.60
C ALA A 44 10.33 19.00 5.48
N ALA A 45 10.47 18.80 6.79
CA ALA A 45 10.96 19.81 7.72
C ALA A 45 12.49 19.95 7.72
N GLY A 46 13.20 19.21 6.85
CA GLY A 46 14.66 19.19 6.78
C GLY A 46 15.36 18.32 7.83
N GLY A 47 14.60 17.63 8.68
CA GLY A 47 15.08 16.81 9.80
C GLY A 47 14.96 15.30 9.58
N GLY A 48 15.05 14.84 8.33
CA GLY A 48 14.74 13.47 7.93
C GLY A 48 15.90 12.49 7.96
N ILE A 49 15.56 11.20 7.91
CA ILE A 49 16.53 10.11 7.81
C ILE A 49 17.28 10.16 6.46
N ILE A 50 16.59 10.53 5.38
CA ILE A 50 17.18 10.66 4.04
C ILE A 50 18.25 11.77 4.01
N THR A 51 18.01 12.90 4.70
CA THR A 51 19.02 13.97 4.90
C THR A 51 20.15 13.58 5.87
N THR A 52 20.00 12.50 6.64
CA THR A 52 21.05 12.00 7.54
C THR A 52 22.09 11.16 6.78
N TYR A 53 21.68 10.49 5.70
CA TYR A 53 22.57 9.61 4.91
C TYR A 53 23.16 10.28 3.67
N GLY A 54 22.71 11.48 3.32
CA GLY A 54 23.21 12.22 2.18
C GLY A 54 22.58 13.59 2.03
N ARG A 55 23.10 14.35 1.07
CA ARG A 55 22.58 15.65 0.65
C ARG A 55 22.13 15.58 -0.81
N ALA A 56 20.85 15.88 -1.04
CA ALA A 56 20.31 15.98 -2.39
C ALA A 56 20.92 17.17 -3.14
N GLU A 57 21.02 17.08 -4.47
CA GLU A 57 21.44 18.19 -5.34
C GLU A 57 20.48 19.37 -5.24
N ASP A 58 19.18 19.08 -5.14
CA ASP A 58 18.11 20.07 -4.90
C ASP A 58 17.30 19.69 -3.63
N PRO A 59 17.71 20.21 -2.45
CA PRO A 59 17.03 19.93 -1.19
C PRO A 59 15.59 20.46 -1.15
N GLU A 60 15.30 21.59 -1.79
CA GLU A 60 13.96 22.19 -1.75
C GLU A 60 12.94 21.32 -2.50
N ALA A 61 13.33 20.81 -3.67
CA ALA A 61 12.52 19.86 -4.41
C ALA A 61 12.26 18.58 -3.60
N LEU A 62 13.27 18.07 -2.89
CA LEU A 62 13.12 16.88 -2.05
C LEU A 62 12.16 17.13 -0.88
N TYR A 63 12.27 18.27 -0.19
CA TYR A 63 11.37 18.62 0.92
C TYR A 63 9.92 18.76 0.46
N MET A 64 9.69 19.43 -0.66
CA MET A 64 8.35 19.58 -1.23
C MET A 64 7.77 18.23 -1.68
N ALA A 65 8.58 17.38 -2.33
CA ALA A 65 8.16 16.03 -2.71
C ALA A 65 7.76 15.20 -1.49
N SER A 66 8.54 15.24 -0.41
CA SER A 66 8.22 14.52 0.82
C SER A 66 6.99 15.07 1.53
N TYR A 67 6.77 16.39 1.50
CA TYR A 67 5.53 16.98 2.02
C TYR A 67 4.30 16.47 1.27
N ILE A 68 4.33 16.54 -0.07
CA ILE A 68 3.22 16.09 -0.92
C ILE A 68 2.98 14.59 -0.71
N ALA A 69 4.03 13.78 -0.68
CA ALA A 69 3.94 12.35 -0.42
C ALA A 69 3.30 12.07 0.95
N GLY A 70 3.70 12.79 2.00
CA GLY A 70 3.13 12.67 3.34
C GLY A 70 1.63 12.96 3.36
N VAL A 71 1.19 14.04 2.70
CA VAL A 71 -0.24 14.38 2.59
C VAL A 71 -1.01 13.29 1.85
N VAL A 72 -0.51 12.84 0.70
CA VAL A 72 -1.16 11.79 -0.10
C VAL A 72 -1.27 10.48 0.68
N ILE A 73 -0.21 10.06 1.37
CA ILE A 73 -0.21 8.84 2.19
C ILE A 73 -1.21 8.95 3.34
N MET A 74 -1.27 10.09 4.01
CA MET A 74 -2.23 10.33 5.09
C MET A 74 -3.67 10.26 4.57
N LEU A 75 -3.96 10.87 3.42
CA LEU A 75 -5.28 10.78 2.76
C LEU A 75 -5.63 9.34 2.39
N CYS A 76 -4.69 8.59 1.81
CA CYS A 76 -4.86 7.16 1.52
C CYS A 76 -5.15 6.35 2.80
N GLY A 77 -4.46 6.66 3.90
CA GLY A 77 -4.71 6.09 5.21
C GLY A 77 -6.14 6.33 5.69
N PHE A 78 -6.63 7.58 5.60
CA PHE A 78 -8.01 7.91 5.95
C PHE A 78 -9.02 7.24 5.02
N CYS A 79 -8.72 7.07 3.73
CA CYS A 79 -9.57 6.33 2.80
C CYS A 79 -9.80 4.87 3.23
N LEU A 80 -8.85 4.25 3.94
CA LEU A 80 -9.06 2.90 4.49
C LEU A 80 -10.19 2.86 5.52
N LEU A 81 -10.40 3.93 6.29
CA LEU A 81 -11.53 4.00 7.21
C LEU A 81 -12.87 3.96 6.46
N GLY A 82 -12.91 4.45 5.22
CA GLY A 82 -14.08 4.36 4.34
C GLY A 82 -14.48 2.90 4.05
N LEU A 83 -13.53 1.96 4.05
CA LEU A 83 -13.82 0.53 3.84
C LEU A 83 -14.56 -0.10 5.02
N VAL A 84 -14.57 0.51 6.21
CA VAL A 84 -15.21 -0.06 7.42
C VAL A 84 -16.31 0.82 7.99
N LYS A 85 -16.40 2.08 7.57
CA LYS A 85 -17.40 3.03 8.06
C LYS A 85 -18.55 3.22 7.06
N PRO A 86 -19.75 3.64 7.55
CA PRO A 86 -20.92 3.82 6.68
C PRO A 86 -20.72 4.83 5.54
N TRP A 87 -19.87 5.84 5.75
CA TRP A 87 -19.61 6.89 4.77
C TRP A 87 -18.84 6.42 3.53
N GLY A 88 -18.26 5.21 3.54
CA GLY A 88 -17.71 4.60 2.32
C GLY A 88 -18.71 3.73 1.54
N LYS A 89 -19.95 3.59 2.02
CA LYS A 89 -21.05 2.93 1.29
C LYS A 89 -22.14 3.91 0.90
N ILE A 90 -22.32 4.99 1.66
CA ILE A 90 -23.34 6.01 1.42
C ILE A 90 -22.67 7.37 1.52
N VAL A 91 -22.91 8.22 0.54
CA VAL A 91 -22.40 9.60 0.54
C VAL A 91 -22.99 10.36 1.73
N PRO A 92 -22.16 10.99 2.58
CA PRO A 92 -22.62 11.77 3.72
C PRO A 92 -23.64 12.85 3.34
N ARG A 93 -24.60 13.10 4.25
CA ARG A 93 -25.71 14.02 3.97
C ARG A 93 -25.31 15.47 3.77
N TRP A 94 -24.13 15.85 4.25
CA TRP A 94 -23.58 17.21 4.16
C TRP A 94 -22.99 17.54 2.77
N ILE A 95 -22.87 16.58 1.84
CA ILE A 95 -22.36 16.84 0.49
C ILE A 95 -23.51 17.25 -0.44
N PRO A 96 -23.59 18.53 -0.87
CA PRO A 96 -24.82 19.12 -1.39
C PRO A 96 -25.30 18.61 -2.76
N LEU A 97 -24.56 17.75 -3.45
CA LEU A 97 -24.89 17.28 -4.83
C LEU A 97 -25.16 15.77 -4.97
N ILE A 98 -24.64 14.95 -4.06
CA ILE A 98 -24.67 13.48 -4.15
C ILE A 98 -25.08 12.80 -2.84
N SER A 99 -25.49 13.61 -1.86
CA SER A 99 -25.97 13.18 -0.54
C SER A 99 -26.93 11.99 -0.61
N GLY A 100 -26.69 10.99 0.24
CA GLY A 100 -27.57 9.82 0.40
C GLY A 100 -27.51 8.78 -0.70
N ARG A 101 -26.73 8.98 -1.78
CA ARG A 101 -26.56 7.96 -2.82
C ARG A 101 -25.65 6.82 -2.34
N ASN A 102 -25.96 5.61 -2.79
CA ASN A 102 -25.10 4.45 -2.58
C ASN A 102 -23.84 4.58 -3.44
N ILE A 103 -22.67 4.42 -2.83
CA ILE A 103 -21.38 4.36 -3.50
C ILE A 103 -21.19 2.93 -4.00
N HIS A 104 -20.88 2.77 -5.29
CA HIS A 104 -20.60 1.45 -5.83
C HIS A 104 -19.33 0.88 -5.17
N PRO A 105 -19.33 -0.38 -4.66
CA PRO A 105 -18.20 -0.92 -3.91
C PRO A 105 -16.85 -0.84 -4.65
N LEU A 106 -16.87 -0.95 -5.98
CA LEU A 106 -15.65 -0.86 -6.78
C LEU A 106 -14.93 0.49 -6.69
N VAL A 107 -15.63 1.57 -6.34
CA VAL A 107 -15.05 2.92 -6.22
C VAL A 107 -13.98 2.97 -5.13
N LEU A 108 -14.17 2.26 -4.02
CA LEU A 108 -13.15 2.13 -2.98
C LEU A 108 -12.26 0.92 -3.22
N LEU A 109 -12.84 -0.19 -3.70
CA LEU A 109 -12.10 -1.44 -3.82
C LEU A 109 -10.98 -1.36 -4.86
N ILE A 110 -11.23 -0.78 -6.04
CA ILE A 110 -10.22 -0.68 -7.11
C ILE A 110 -9.00 0.12 -6.66
N PRO A 111 -9.11 1.37 -6.19
CA PRO A 111 -7.93 2.14 -5.78
C PRO A 111 -7.21 1.51 -4.59
N THR A 112 -7.92 0.91 -3.63
CA THR A 112 -7.26 0.19 -2.51
C THR A 112 -6.50 -1.04 -3.01
N LEU A 113 -7.05 -1.82 -3.93
CA LEU A 113 -6.35 -2.96 -4.52
C LEU A 113 -5.17 -2.50 -5.39
N SER A 114 -5.32 -1.47 -6.21
CA SER A 114 -4.20 -0.89 -6.97
C SER A 114 -3.07 -0.43 -6.04
N GLY A 115 -3.41 0.29 -4.97
CA GLY A 115 -2.44 0.69 -3.94
C GLY A 115 -1.79 -0.52 -3.26
N THR A 116 -2.57 -1.52 -2.86
CA THR A 116 -2.06 -2.76 -2.27
C THR A 116 -1.05 -3.45 -3.18
N ALA A 117 -1.38 -3.62 -4.46
CA ALA A 117 -0.50 -4.27 -5.43
C ALA A 117 0.81 -3.49 -5.61
N PHE A 118 0.73 -2.16 -5.74
CA PHE A 118 1.90 -1.30 -5.83
C PHE A 118 2.78 -1.40 -4.58
N LEU A 119 2.19 -1.31 -3.38
CA LEU A 119 2.92 -1.35 -2.11
C LEU A 119 3.67 -2.68 -1.93
N LEU A 120 3.01 -3.81 -2.23
CA LEU A 120 3.63 -5.13 -2.13
C LEU A 120 4.75 -5.32 -3.17
N ALA A 121 4.50 -4.94 -4.44
CA ALA A 121 5.50 -5.05 -5.49
C ALA A 121 6.71 -4.15 -5.22
N HIS A 122 6.47 -2.91 -4.78
CA HIS A 122 7.51 -1.96 -4.38
C HIS A 122 8.36 -2.52 -3.24
N ALA A 123 7.73 -2.94 -2.14
CA ALA A 123 8.43 -3.46 -0.97
C ALA A 123 9.29 -4.68 -1.29
N ILE A 124 8.73 -5.69 -1.96
CA ILE A 124 9.45 -6.94 -2.28
C ILE A 124 10.61 -6.65 -3.24
N SER A 125 10.35 -5.86 -4.29
CA SER A 125 11.38 -5.47 -5.26
C SER A 125 12.51 -4.68 -4.60
N GLY A 126 12.15 -3.76 -3.71
CA GLY A 126 13.07 -2.98 -2.91
C GLY A 126 13.95 -3.87 -2.04
N MET A 127 13.34 -4.71 -1.18
CA MET A 127 14.07 -5.63 -0.32
C MET A 127 15.06 -6.51 -1.10
N LEU A 128 14.63 -7.08 -2.25
CA LEU A 128 15.50 -7.90 -3.08
C LEU A 128 16.66 -7.09 -3.66
N THR A 129 16.37 -5.91 -4.22
CA THR A 129 17.39 -5.05 -4.85
C THR A 129 18.44 -4.61 -3.82
N LYS A 130 18.01 -4.18 -2.62
CA LYS A 130 18.94 -3.77 -1.55
C LYS A 130 19.74 -4.95 -1.00
N SER A 131 19.13 -6.14 -0.91
CA SER A 131 19.85 -7.36 -0.49
C SER A 131 20.93 -7.73 -1.50
N LEU A 132 20.64 -7.67 -2.81
CA LEU A 132 21.62 -7.93 -3.86
C LEU A 132 22.75 -6.89 -3.87
N PHE A 133 22.41 -5.63 -3.63
CA PHE A 133 23.40 -4.55 -3.51
C PHE A 133 24.33 -4.76 -2.31
N LEU A 134 23.78 -5.03 -1.13
CA LEU A 134 24.55 -5.31 0.09
C LEU A 134 25.39 -6.58 -0.03
N ALA A 135 24.97 -7.54 -0.85
CA ALA A 135 25.75 -8.74 -1.18
C ALA A 135 26.85 -8.49 -2.23
N GLY A 136 26.94 -7.28 -2.79
CA GLY A 136 27.91 -6.93 -3.84
C GLY A 136 27.60 -7.55 -5.20
N VAL A 137 26.38 -8.03 -5.43
CA VAL A 137 25.97 -8.66 -6.70
C VAL A 137 25.64 -7.60 -7.76
N ILE A 138 25.05 -6.47 -7.33
CA ILE A 138 24.69 -5.35 -8.21
C ILE A 138 25.23 -4.04 -7.63
N THR A 139 25.41 -3.04 -8.49
CA THR A 139 25.70 -1.65 -8.09
C THR A 139 24.44 -0.81 -8.21
N ILE A 140 24.19 0.12 -7.29
CA ILE A 140 23.06 1.06 -7.42
C ILE A 140 23.61 2.46 -7.59
N ASN A 141 23.31 3.08 -8.73
CA ASN A 141 23.59 4.49 -8.97
C ASN A 141 22.42 5.33 -8.45
N PHE A 142 22.72 6.32 -7.61
CA PHE A 142 21.74 7.24 -7.03
C PHE A 142 21.90 8.63 -7.66
N PRO A 143 21.32 8.88 -8.85
CA PRO A 143 21.35 10.21 -9.46
C PRO A 143 20.56 11.22 -8.61
N GLY A 144 20.97 12.49 -8.62
CA GLY A 144 20.30 13.56 -7.87
C GLY A 144 20.83 13.77 -6.45
N TRP A 145 21.95 13.14 -6.11
CA TRP A 145 22.59 13.20 -4.80
C TRP A 145 24.00 13.80 -4.91
N ALA A 146 24.24 14.88 -4.18
CA ALA A 146 25.56 15.52 -4.11
C ALA A 146 26.53 14.70 -3.24
N GLU A 147 26.04 14.18 -2.12
CA GLU A 147 26.76 13.28 -1.22
C GLU A 147 25.80 12.19 -0.75
N LEU A 148 26.22 10.93 -0.74
CA LEU A 148 25.39 9.83 -0.26
C LEU A 148 26.28 8.71 0.29
N ASN A 149 25.87 8.11 1.41
CA ASN A 149 26.39 6.82 1.87
C ASN A 149 25.42 5.69 1.44
N PRO A 150 25.69 5.00 0.32
CA PRO A 150 24.73 4.04 -0.26
C PRO A 150 24.50 2.83 0.63
N HIS A 151 25.52 2.41 1.39
CA HIS A 151 25.46 1.21 2.21
C HIS A 151 24.56 1.43 3.45
N SER A 152 24.70 2.58 4.12
CA SER A 152 23.84 2.94 5.24
C SER A 152 22.39 3.17 4.79
N LEU A 153 22.18 3.83 3.65
CA LEU A 153 20.85 4.02 3.09
C LEU A 153 20.19 2.68 2.75
N ALA A 154 20.92 1.76 2.09
CA ALA A 154 20.39 0.44 1.73
C ALA A 154 20.00 -0.40 2.96
N LEU A 155 20.76 -0.32 4.05
CA LEU A 155 20.41 -0.98 5.31
C LEU A 155 19.14 -0.39 5.93
N TRP A 156 19.03 0.93 5.98
CA TRP A 156 17.82 1.58 6.49
C TRP A 156 16.60 1.23 5.63
N ASP A 157 16.77 1.25 4.31
CA ASP A 157 15.71 0.87 3.38
C ASP A 157 15.24 -0.56 3.66
N LEU A 158 16.18 -1.51 3.71
CA LEU A 158 15.90 -2.93 3.88
C LEU A 158 15.21 -3.26 5.21
N PHE A 159 15.64 -2.64 6.31
CA PHE A 159 15.17 -2.99 7.66
C PHE A 159 14.00 -2.14 8.16
N PHE A 160 13.82 -0.93 7.63
CA PHE A 160 12.78 -0.01 8.12
C PHE A 160 11.82 0.40 7.02
N TYR A 161 12.34 0.94 5.91
CA TYR A 161 11.49 1.54 4.88
C TYR A 161 10.65 0.49 4.13
N GLU A 162 11.27 -0.51 3.53
CA GLU A 162 10.59 -1.53 2.73
C GLU A 162 9.62 -2.40 3.56
N PRO A 163 9.99 -2.85 4.79
CA PRO A 163 9.04 -3.55 5.66
C PRO A 163 7.81 -2.70 5.99
N TRP A 164 7.97 -1.38 6.09
CA TRP A 164 6.83 -0.48 6.31
C TRP A 164 5.81 -0.54 5.17
N PHE A 165 6.30 -0.51 3.92
CA PHE A 165 5.45 -0.66 2.72
C PHE A 165 4.82 -2.04 2.63
N LEU A 166 5.56 -3.09 2.98
CA LEU A 166 5.06 -4.46 3.00
C LEU A 166 3.87 -4.59 3.98
N ILE A 167 4.05 -4.13 5.22
CA ILE A 167 3.00 -4.14 6.25
C ILE A 167 1.79 -3.32 5.77
N MET A 168 2.02 -2.14 5.21
CA MET A 168 0.95 -1.29 4.67
C MET A 168 0.15 -1.99 3.57
N GLY A 169 0.84 -2.66 2.64
CA GLY A 169 0.21 -3.43 1.56
C GLY A 169 -0.63 -4.59 2.12
N LEU A 170 -0.13 -5.32 3.11
CA LEU A 170 -0.88 -6.39 3.76
C LEU A 170 -2.13 -5.86 4.48
N LEU A 171 -2.02 -4.76 5.22
CA LEU A 171 -3.15 -4.13 5.93
C LEU A 171 -4.22 -3.62 4.96
N ALA A 172 -3.80 -2.93 3.89
CA ALA A 172 -4.70 -2.45 2.85
C ALA A 172 -5.39 -3.60 2.11
N GLY A 173 -4.66 -4.67 1.78
CA GLY A 173 -5.20 -5.86 1.14
C GLY A 173 -6.23 -6.60 2.01
N LEU A 174 -5.95 -6.75 3.30
CA LEU A 174 -6.90 -7.32 4.25
C LEU A 174 -8.14 -6.44 4.45
N ALA A 175 -7.97 -5.12 4.50
CA ALA A 175 -9.09 -4.17 4.56
C ALA A 175 -9.97 -4.24 3.30
N ALA A 176 -9.36 -4.30 2.12
CA ALA A 176 -10.05 -4.49 0.85
C ALA A 176 -10.81 -5.82 0.80
N ALA A 177 -10.18 -6.90 1.26
CA ALA A 177 -10.81 -8.21 1.34
C ALA A 177 -12.02 -8.20 2.29
N HIS A 178 -11.87 -7.62 3.49
CA HIS A 178 -12.97 -7.43 4.44
C HIS A 178 -14.14 -6.67 3.80
N TYR A 179 -13.85 -5.57 3.11
CA TYR A 179 -14.87 -4.78 2.42
C TYR A 179 -15.57 -5.57 1.31
N ALA A 180 -14.84 -6.36 0.53
CA ALA A 180 -15.43 -7.22 -0.50
C ALA A 180 -16.37 -8.29 0.10
N PHE A 181 -15.99 -8.93 1.21
CA PHE A 181 -16.79 -9.95 1.89
C PHE A 181 -18.02 -9.39 2.63
N THR A 182 -18.01 -8.10 2.99
CA THR A 182 -19.14 -7.40 3.62
C THR A 182 -19.98 -6.59 2.62
N SER A 183 -19.66 -6.67 1.33
CA SER A 183 -20.40 -6.06 0.23
C SER A 183 -21.34 -7.05 -0.44
N THR A 184 -22.15 -6.60 -1.39
CA THR A 184 -23.12 -7.43 -2.14
C THR A 184 -22.47 -8.33 -3.20
N ILE A 185 -21.14 -8.46 -3.22
CA ILE A 185 -20.38 -9.23 -4.20
C ILE A 185 -20.52 -10.73 -3.90
N ARG A 186 -20.77 -11.54 -4.93
CA ARG A 186 -20.93 -13.00 -4.78
C ARG A 186 -19.60 -13.66 -4.41
N LEU A 187 -19.62 -14.62 -3.49
CA LEU A 187 -18.43 -15.33 -3.01
C LEU A 187 -17.60 -15.98 -4.13
N ILE A 188 -18.25 -16.59 -5.12
CA ILE A 188 -17.56 -17.19 -6.28
C ILE A 188 -16.78 -16.17 -7.10
N VAL A 189 -17.29 -14.93 -7.20
CA VAL A 189 -16.63 -13.83 -7.88
C VAL A 189 -15.41 -13.41 -7.08
N ILE A 190 -15.55 -13.23 -5.77
CA ILE A 190 -14.44 -12.91 -4.86
C ILE A 190 -13.31 -13.94 -5.01
N ARG A 191 -13.60 -15.25 -4.90
CA ARG A 191 -12.59 -16.31 -5.01
C ARG A 191 -11.82 -16.27 -6.34
N ARG A 192 -12.53 -16.13 -7.47
CA ARG A 192 -11.91 -16.05 -8.80
C ARG A 192 -11.05 -14.80 -8.94
N PHE A 193 -11.58 -13.64 -8.56
CA PHE A 193 -10.83 -12.38 -8.62
C PHE A 193 -9.61 -12.39 -7.70
N THR A 194 -9.68 -13.00 -6.52
CA THR A 194 -8.53 -13.17 -5.62
C THR A 194 -7.40 -13.92 -6.33
N ILE A 195 -7.69 -15.01 -7.05
CA ILE A 195 -6.65 -15.76 -7.79
C ILE A 195 -6.02 -14.88 -8.86
N TYR A 196 -6.83 -14.22 -9.70
CA TYR A 196 -6.31 -13.33 -10.74
C TYR A 196 -5.50 -12.17 -10.16
N TYR A 197 -5.94 -11.62 -9.04
CA TYR A 197 -5.29 -10.51 -8.37
C TYR A 197 -3.95 -10.93 -7.74
N LEU A 198 -3.85 -12.12 -7.16
CA LEU A 198 -2.58 -12.66 -6.66
C LEU A 198 -1.60 -12.93 -7.81
N LEU A 199 -2.07 -13.49 -8.93
CA LEU A 199 -1.26 -13.65 -10.13
C LEU A 199 -0.78 -12.30 -10.67
N PHE A 200 -1.66 -11.29 -10.68
CA PHE A 200 -1.31 -9.93 -11.08
C PHE A 200 -0.23 -9.32 -10.17
N ILE A 201 -0.35 -9.46 -8.84
CA ILE A 201 0.69 -9.01 -7.90
C ILE A 201 2.02 -9.71 -8.18
N LEU A 202 1.99 -11.03 -8.40
CA LEU A 202 3.20 -11.80 -8.69
C LEU A 202 3.88 -11.28 -9.95
N LEU A 203 3.14 -11.14 -11.05
CA LEU A 203 3.66 -10.62 -12.32
C LEU A 203 4.17 -9.17 -12.19
N LEU A 204 3.43 -8.31 -11.49
CA LEU A 204 3.84 -6.92 -11.24
C LEU A 204 5.13 -6.86 -10.41
N THR A 205 5.26 -7.73 -9.40
CA THR A 205 6.46 -7.82 -8.57
C THR A 205 7.66 -8.29 -9.38
N ILE A 206 7.48 -9.32 -10.23
CA ILE A 206 8.53 -9.77 -11.16
C ILE A 206 8.94 -8.63 -12.10
N LEU A 207 7.98 -7.89 -12.65
CA LEU A 207 8.26 -6.74 -13.51
C LEU A 207 9.06 -5.65 -12.79
N PHE A 208 8.72 -5.33 -11.54
CA PHE A 208 9.45 -4.36 -10.73
C PHE A 208 10.89 -4.83 -10.49
N VAL A 209 11.08 -6.09 -10.10
CA VAL A 209 12.40 -6.70 -9.85
C VAL A 209 13.27 -6.68 -11.11
N ILE A 210 12.73 -7.12 -12.25
CA ILE A 210 13.46 -7.11 -13.52
C ILE A 210 13.79 -5.66 -13.91
N GLY A 211 12.81 -4.75 -13.76
CA GLY A 211 13.00 -3.34 -14.07
C GLY A 211 14.07 -2.66 -13.23
N THR A 212 14.15 -2.96 -11.93
CA THR A 212 15.21 -2.44 -11.07
C THR A 212 16.55 -3.05 -11.43
N ILE A 213 16.64 -4.38 -11.60
CA ILE A 213 17.89 -5.05 -11.97
C ILE A 213 18.44 -4.52 -13.31
N ILE A 214 17.61 -4.39 -14.34
CA ILE A 214 18.06 -3.90 -15.65
C ILE A 214 18.52 -2.44 -15.59
N LYS A 215 17.81 -1.59 -14.82
CA LYS A 215 18.15 -0.16 -14.72
C LYS A 215 19.45 0.08 -13.94
N PHE A 216 19.80 -0.82 -13.02
CA PHE A 216 20.94 -0.67 -12.12
C PHE A 216 22.12 -1.62 -12.40
N SER A 217 21.98 -2.58 -13.32
CA SER A 217 23.11 -3.33 -13.89
C SER A 217 23.78 -2.53 -15.01
#